data_AF-A0A396JE67-F1
#
_entry.id   AF-A0A396JE67-F1
#
_cell.length_a   1.000
_cell.length_b   1.000
_cell.length_c   1.000
_cell.angle_alpha   90.00
_cell.angle_beta   90.00
_cell.angle_gamma   90.00
#
_symmetry.space_group_name_H-M   'P 1'
#
loop_
_entity.id
_entity.type
_entity.pdbx_description
1 polymer ?
#
loop_
_entity_poly.entity_id
_entity_poly.type
_entity_poly.pdbx_seq_one_letter_code
_entity_poly.pdbx_strand_id
1 'polypeptide(L)'
;MRHKSNPPVPRIDNLRFWGEQWVKHGTCSVSMLDQYEYFSLALKLYNGINLREMLRKESVIPRGTLVARQAIFDAIRKHMKCKPQIRCQEIQNQYYLYEIRFCLTASKDPKFIDCNTEFVGCSINPEVYF
;
A
#
# COMPACT_ATOMS: atom_id res chain seq x y z
N MET A 1 -34.53 12.71 -19.63
CA MET A 1 -33.43 12.23 -20.51
C MET A 1 -32.26 11.85 -19.62
N ARG A 2 -31.70 10.65 -19.75
CA ARG A 2 -30.55 10.20 -18.94
C ARG A 2 -29.29 10.92 -19.42
N HIS A 3 -28.71 11.79 -18.61
CA HIS A 3 -27.35 12.26 -18.84
C HIS A 3 -26.39 11.08 -18.60
N LYS A 4 -25.86 10.51 -19.69
CA LYS A 4 -24.67 9.66 -19.60
C LYS A 4 -23.50 10.59 -19.27
N SER A 5 -23.07 10.61 -18.02
CA SER A 5 -21.78 11.15 -17.65
C SER A 5 -20.70 10.28 -18.31
N ASN A 6 -19.92 10.86 -19.22
CA ASN A 6 -18.74 10.20 -19.78
C ASN A 6 -17.75 9.89 -18.65
N PRO A 7 -17.06 8.74 -18.67
CA PRO A 7 -16.04 8.45 -17.67
C PRO A 7 -14.92 9.50 -17.78
N PRO A 8 -14.35 9.95 -16.65
CA PRO A 8 -13.26 10.93 -16.67
C PRO A 8 -12.06 10.34 -17.42
N VAL A 9 -11.59 11.07 -18.44
CA VAL A 9 -10.36 10.74 -19.17
C VAL A 9 -9.20 10.73 -18.16
N PRO A 10 -8.44 9.63 -18.03
CA PRO A 10 -7.27 9.60 -17.17
C PRO A 10 -6.27 10.69 -17.62
N ARG A 11 -5.83 11.55 -16.69
CA ARG A 11 -4.77 12.53 -16.97
C ARG A 11 -3.54 11.80 -17.53
N ILE A 12 -2.84 12.38 -18.52
CA ILE A 12 -1.68 11.78 -19.20
C ILE A 12 -0.63 11.24 -18.21
N ASP A 13 -0.44 11.93 -17.08
CA ASP A 13 0.45 11.49 -16.00
C ASP A 13 0.07 10.14 -15.40
N ASN A 14 -1.22 9.83 -15.30
CA ASN A 14 -1.69 8.55 -14.79
C ASN A 14 -1.33 7.41 -15.75
N LEU A 15 -1.54 7.60 -17.06
CA LEU A 15 -1.22 6.58 -18.05
C LEU A 15 0.29 6.30 -18.09
N ARG A 16 1.12 7.34 -18.01
CA ARG A 16 2.57 7.19 -17.88
C ARG A 16 2.93 6.41 -16.61
N PHE A 17 2.39 6.78 -15.46
CA PHE A 17 2.62 6.07 -14.20
C PHE A 17 2.24 4.59 -14.31
N TRP A 18 1.03 4.27 -14.78
CA TRP A 18 0.58 2.89 -14.91
C TRP A 18 1.43 2.10 -15.92
N GLY A 19 1.80 2.72 -17.04
CA GLY A 19 2.72 2.13 -18.01
C GLY A 19 4.07 1.77 -17.38
N GLU A 20 4.65 2.66 -16.58
CA GLU A 20 5.90 2.39 -15.86
C GLU A 20 5.73 1.28 -14.81
N GLN A 21 4.63 1.27 -14.05
CA GLN A 21 4.35 0.21 -13.07
C GLN A 21 4.23 -1.16 -13.74
N TRP A 22 3.59 -1.22 -14.92
CA TRP A 22 3.53 -2.45 -15.70
C TRP A 22 4.93 -2.91 -16.12
N VAL A 23 5.69 -2.04 -16.79
CA VAL A 23 7.01 -2.38 -17.33
C VAL A 23 7.99 -2.80 -16.23
N LYS A 24 8.01 -2.08 -15.10
CA LYS A 24 8.96 -2.31 -14.00
C LYS A 24 8.57 -3.44 -13.05
N HIS A 25 7.27 -3.70 -12.87
CA HIS A 25 6.79 -4.65 -11.84
C HIS A 25 5.82 -5.70 -12.39
N GLY A 26 4.85 -5.30 -13.20
CA GLY A 26 3.85 -6.23 -13.73
C GLY A 26 4.43 -7.31 -14.65
N THR A 27 5.41 -6.97 -15.48
CA THR A 27 6.10 -7.90 -16.39
C THR A 27 6.79 -9.06 -15.65
N CYS A 28 7.18 -8.90 -14.39
CA CYS A 28 7.75 -9.98 -13.58
C CYS A 28 6.72 -11.07 -13.22
N SER A 29 5.43 -10.82 -13.42
CA SER A 29 4.34 -11.72 -13.05
C SER A 29 3.59 -12.33 -14.25
N VAL A 30 4.05 -12.08 -15.49
CA VAL A 30 3.36 -12.50 -16.74
C VAL A 30 3.13 -14.00 -16.88
N SER A 31 3.91 -14.83 -16.20
CA SER A 31 3.67 -16.28 -16.15
C SER A 31 2.40 -16.66 -15.39
N MET A 32 1.86 -15.73 -14.59
CA MET A 32 0.68 -15.94 -13.74
C MET A 32 -0.45 -14.94 -14.04
N LEU A 33 -0.12 -13.67 -14.25
CA LEU A 33 -1.06 -12.57 -14.43
C LEU A 33 -0.72 -11.83 -15.73
N ASP A 34 -1.66 -11.78 -16.68
CA ASP A 34 -1.54 -10.84 -17.78
C ASP A 34 -1.71 -9.37 -17.30
N GLN A 35 -1.54 -8.41 -18.20
CA GLN A 35 -1.64 -6.98 -17.84
C GLN A 35 -3.00 -6.61 -17.25
N TYR A 36 -4.08 -7.17 -17.79
CA TYR A 36 -5.43 -6.90 -17.32
C TYR A 36 -5.64 -7.51 -15.93
N GLU A 37 -5.23 -8.76 -15.73
CA GLU A 37 -5.30 -9.47 -14.45
C GLU A 37 -4.47 -8.76 -13.37
N TYR A 38 -3.26 -8.27 -13.70
CA TYR A 38 -2.38 -7.53 -12.78
C TYR A 38 -3.06 -6.27 -12.23
N PHE A 39 -3.58 -5.40 -13.10
CA PHE A 39 -4.24 -4.17 -12.66
C PHE A 39 -5.59 -4.43 -11.99
N SER A 40 -6.34 -5.42 -12.47
CA SER A 40 -7.61 -5.82 -11.85
C SER A 40 -7.41 -6.33 -10.42
N LEU A 41 -6.35 -7.12 -10.19
CA LEU A 41 -5.97 -7.59 -8.87
C LEU A 41 -5.55 -6.42 -7.96
N ALA A 42 -4.71 -5.49 -8.45
CA ALA A 42 -4.30 -4.32 -7.67
C ALA A 42 -5.49 -3.48 -7.20
N LEU A 43 -6.46 -3.23 -8.09
CA LEU A 43 -7.69 -2.50 -7.75
C LEU A 43 -8.58 -3.29 -6.77
N LYS A 44 -8.72 -4.61 -6.95
CA LYS A 44 -9.47 -5.48 -6.03
C LYS A 44 -8.87 -5.43 -4.62
N LEU A 45 -7.55 -5.51 -4.49
CA LEU A 45 -6.84 -5.43 -3.21
C LEU A 45 -7.02 -4.06 -2.57
N TYR A 46 -6.83 -2.98 -3.33
CA TYR A 46 -7.01 -1.61 -2.83
C TYR A 46 -8.41 -1.38 -2.26
N ASN A 47 -9.45 -1.81 -2.98
CA ASN A 47 -10.83 -1.65 -2.54
C ASN A 47 -11.20 -2.56 -1.37
N GLY A 48 -10.52 -3.71 -1.23
CA GLY A 48 -10.76 -4.66 -0.14
C GLY A 48 -10.11 -4.28 1.19
N ILE A 49 -9.11 -3.39 1.20
CA ILE A 49 -8.36 -3.00 2.39
C ILE A 49 -8.79 -1.62 2.86
N ASN A 50 -9.55 -1.56 3.96
CA ASN A 50 -9.87 -0.29 4.61
C ASN A 50 -8.79 0.11 5.63
N LEU A 51 -7.61 0.48 5.12
CA LEU A 51 -6.45 0.84 5.94
C LEU A 51 -6.75 1.96 6.94
N ARG A 52 -7.45 3.01 6.49
CA ARG A 52 -7.80 4.16 7.32
C ARG A 52 -8.64 3.73 8.53
N GLU A 53 -9.62 2.87 8.33
CA GLU A 53 -10.49 2.40 9.40
C GLU A 53 -9.75 1.49 10.39
N MET A 54 -8.86 0.61 9.91
CA MET A 54 -8.02 -0.22 10.78
C MET A 54 -7.16 0.63 11.71
N LEU A 55 -6.49 1.65 11.16
CA LEU A 55 -5.66 2.58 11.93
C LEU A 55 -6.51 3.40 12.92
N ARG A 56 -7.64 3.94 12.47
CA ARG A 56 -8.55 4.75 13.29
C ARG A 56 -9.11 3.99 14.49
N LYS A 57 -9.49 2.71 14.32
CA LYS A 57 -9.99 1.85 15.41
C LYS A 57 -8.98 1.66 16.54
N GLU A 58 -7.70 1.76 16.23
CA GLU A 58 -6.59 1.65 17.19
C GLU A 58 -6.02 3.03 17.57
N SER A 59 -6.76 4.11 17.28
CA SER A 59 -6.37 5.50 17.57
C SER A 59 -5.08 5.96 16.90
N VAL A 60 -4.65 5.29 15.84
CA VAL A 60 -3.52 5.69 15.00
C VAL A 60 -4.08 6.55 13.85
N ILE A 61 -3.80 7.86 13.88
CA ILE A 61 -4.41 8.82 12.95
C ILE A 61 -3.31 9.67 12.31
N PRO A 62 -3.29 9.82 10.98
CA PRO A 62 -2.37 10.73 10.31
C PRO A 62 -2.71 12.17 10.69
N ARG A 63 -1.80 12.84 11.40
CA ARG A 63 -1.97 14.22 11.89
C ARG A 63 -0.74 15.09 11.62
N GLY A 64 0.27 14.55 10.94
CA GLY A 64 1.57 15.21 10.79
C GLY A 64 2.34 15.26 12.12
N THR A 65 2.05 14.32 13.03
CA THR A 65 2.69 14.24 14.35
C THR A 65 3.52 12.97 14.45
N LEU A 66 4.43 12.92 15.42
CA LEU A 66 5.18 11.70 15.70
C LEU A 66 4.26 10.60 16.22
N VAL A 67 4.42 9.41 15.64
CA VAL A 67 3.73 8.18 16.00
C VAL A 67 4.76 7.07 16.06
N ALA A 68 4.67 6.18 17.05
CA ALA A 68 5.50 4.98 17.08
C ALA A 68 5.17 4.10 15.86
N ARG A 69 6.17 3.79 15.02
CA ARG A 69 6.02 2.88 13.87
C ARG A 69 5.45 1.52 14.25
N GLN A 70 5.77 1.07 15.46
CA GLN A 70 5.24 -0.17 16.04
C GLN A 70 3.73 -0.10 16.24
N ALA A 71 3.18 1.05 16.66
CA ALA A 71 1.74 1.23 16.81
C ALA A 71 1.01 1.14 15.46
N ILE A 72 1.61 1.69 14.39
CA ILE A 72 1.09 1.56 13.01
C ILE A 72 1.07 0.08 12.58
N PHE A 73 2.19 -0.62 12.79
CA PHE A 73 2.33 -2.05 12.48
C PHE A 73 1.30 -2.90 13.24
N ASP A 74 1.22 -2.73 14.56
CA ASP A 74 0.34 -3.51 15.42
C ASP A 74 -1.13 -3.25 15.13
N ALA A 75 -1.49 -1.99 14.85
CA ALA A 75 -2.85 -1.64 14.47
C ALA A 75 -3.30 -2.40 13.23
N ILE A 76 -2.49 -2.42 12.18
CA ILE A 76 -2.81 -3.14 10.94
C ILE A 76 -2.82 -4.66 11.19
N ARG A 77 -1.81 -5.20 11.86
CA ARG A 77 -1.68 -6.64 12.15
C ARG A 77 -2.89 -7.17 12.92
N LYS A 78 -3.43 -6.40 13.87
CA LYS A 78 -4.58 -6.79 14.68
C LYS A 78 -5.84 -7.07 13.85
N HIS A 79 -6.05 -6.31 12.78
CA HIS A 79 -7.21 -6.45 11.88
C HIS A 79 -6.96 -7.40 10.71
N MET A 80 -5.76 -7.40 10.14
CA MET A 80 -5.41 -8.21 8.97
C MET A 80 -4.99 -9.64 9.29
N LYS A 81 -4.55 -9.91 10.53
CA LYS A 81 -3.99 -11.20 10.97
C LYS A 81 -2.74 -11.65 10.21
N CYS A 82 -2.11 -10.75 9.45
CA CYS A 82 -0.79 -10.91 8.85
C CYS A 82 0.07 -9.68 9.16
N LYS A 83 1.40 -9.83 9.08
CA LYS A 83 2.37 -8.77 9.30
C LYS A 83 2.51 -7.87 8.06
N PRO A 84 2.20 -6.56 8.15
CA PRO A 84 2.55 -5.62 7.09
C PRO A 84 4.05 -5.29 7.13
N GLN A 85 4.52 -4.56 6.12
CA GLN A 85 5.80 -3.87 6.17
C GLN A 85 5.56 -2.36 6.23
N ILE A 86 6.20 -1.69 7.18
CA ILE A 86 6.19 -0.24 7.33
C ILE A 86 7.47 0.29 6.69
N ARG A 87 7.33 1.11 5.65
CA ARG A 87 8.45 1.78 5.02
C ARG A 87 8.44 3.25 5.41
N CYS A 88 9.59 3.73 5.87
CA CYS A 88 9.82 5.13 6.13
C CYS A 88 10.68 5.78 5.04
N GLN A 89 10.70 7.10 5.04
CA GLN A 89 11.63 7.90 4.25
C GLN A 89 12.20 9.02 5.11
N GLU A 90 13.51 9.20 5.03
CA GLU A 90 14.17 10.36 5.62
C GLU A 90 14.07 11.56 4.69
N ILE A 91 13.62 12.69 5.25
CA ILE A 91 13.53 13.99 4.58
C ILE A 91 14.03 15.03 5.59
N GLN A 92 15.09 15.75 5.26
CA GLN A 92 15.66 16.80 6.11
C GLN A 92 15.91 16.34 7.56
N ASN A 93 16.56 15.17 7.74
CA ASN A 93 16.86 14.53 9.02
C ASN A 93 15.64 14.14 9.87
N GLN A 94 14.45 14.09 9.26
CA GLN A 94 13.22 13.61 9.87
C GLN A 94 12.68 12.39 9.12
N TYR A 95 12.10 11.46 9.86
CA TYR A 95 11.60 10.21 9.29
C TYR A 95 10.08 10.25 9.19
N TYR A 96 9.58 10.03 7.98
CA TYR A 96 8.16 10.05 7.65
C TYR A 96 7.71 8.64 7.30
N LEU A 97 6.48 8.28 7.68
CA LEU A 97 5.83 7.13 7.06
C LEU A 97 5.70 7.40 5.56
N TYR A 98 6.23 6.50 4.74
CA TYR A 98 6.21 6.65 3.28
C TYR A 98 5.26 5.66 2.61
N GLU A 99 5.37 4.37 2.95
CA GLU A 99 4.49 3.33 2.42
C GLU A 99 4.11 2.33 3.53
N ILE A 100 2.91 1.78 3.39
CA ILE A 100 2.48 0.57 4.08
C ILE A 100 2.33 -0.50 3.02
N ARG A 101 3.06 -1.60 3.17
CA ARG A 101 3.12 -2.68 2.19
C ARG A 101 2.50 -3.94 2.76
N PHE A 102 1.74 -4.63 1.92
CA PHE A 102 1.14 -5.94 2.22
C PHE A 102 1.79 -6.99 1.33
N CYS A 103 2.03 -8.18 1.89
CA CYS A 103 2.65 -9.28 1.18
C CYS A 103 1.62 -10.34 0.81
N LEU A 104 1.83 -10.96 -0.34
CA LEU A 104 0.89 -11.86 -0.99
C LEU A 104 1.63 -13.11 -1.47
N THR A 105 0.94 -14.24 -1.52
CA THR A 105 1.44 -15.43 -2.22
C THR A 105 1.55 -15.15 -3.72
N ALA A 106 2.57 -15.70 -4.38
CA ALA A 106 2.70 -15.63 -5.83
C ALA A 106 1.76 -16.64 -6.52
N SER A 107 0.50 -16.24 -6.76
CA SER A 107 -0.53 -17.07 -7.41
C SER A 107 -1.59 -16.21 -8.10
N LYS A 108 -2.43 -16.83 -8.95
CA LYS A 108 -3.58 -16.16 -9.61
C LYS A 108 -4.67 -15.69 -8.63
N ASP A 109 -4.83 -16.37 -7.50
CA ASP A 109 -5.69 -15.95 -6.40
C ASP A 109 -4.85 -15.78 -5.13
N PRO A 110 -4.14 -14.65 -5.00
CA PRO A 110 -3.17 -14.46 -3.94
C PRO A 110 -3.84 -14.33 -2.57
N LYS A 111 -3.21 -14.89 -1.55
CA LYS A 111 -3.59 -14.74 -0.15
C LYS A 111 -2.61 -13.83 0.57
N PHE A 112 -3.11 -13.07 1.54
CA PHE A 112 -2.25 -12.28 2.43
C PHE A 112 -1.36 -13.20 3.26
N ILE A 113 -0.09 -12.84 3.35
CA ILE A 113 0.94 -13.52 4.15
C ILE A 113 1.76 -12.49 4.91
N ASP A 114 2.50 -12.96 5.91
CA ASP A 114 3.44 -12.12 6.63
C ASP A 114 4.52 -11.58 5.69
N CYS A 115 4.78 -10.28 5.75
CA CYS A 115 5.97 -9.71 5.15
C CYS A 115 7.23 -10.12 5.91
N ASN A 116 8.31 -10.45 5.18
CA ASN A 116 9.57 -10.92 5.75
C ASN A 116 10.33 -9.86 6.57
N THR A 117 10.02 -8.58 6.37
CA THR A 117 10.68 -7.47 7.05
C THR A 117 9.64 -6.48 7.52
N GLU A 118 9.64 -6.17 8.81
CA GLU A 118 8.63 -5.34 9.45
C GLU A 118 8.87 -3.84 9.21
N PHE A 119 10.12 -3.39 9.24
CA PHE A 119 10.49 -1.98 9.07
C PHE A 119 11.61 -1.81 8.02
N VAL A 120 11.42 -0.90 7.05
CA VAL A 120 12.42 -0.60 6.00
C VAL A 120 12.62 0.90 5.88
N GLY A 121 13.89 1.35 5.88
CA GLY A 121 14.24 2.77 5.74
C GLY A 121 13.83 3.64 6.94
N CYS A 122 13.54 3.03 8.09
CA CYS A 122 13.15 3.72 9.32
C CYS A 122 14.36 3.88 10.26
N SER A 123 14.38 4.96 11.05
CA SER A 123 15.43 5.25 12.03
C SER A 123 15.52 4.19 13.14
N ILE A 124 16.61 4.22 13.91
CA ILE A 124 16.69 3.51 15.21
C ILE A 124 15.65 4.08 16.17
N ASN A 125 15.39 5.39 16.12
CA ASN A 125 14.25 5.98 16.82
C ASN A 125 12.94 5.39 16.26
N PRO A 126 12.08 4.81 17.10
CA PRO A 126 10.84 4.18 16.64
C PRO A 126 9.76 5.18 16.18
N GLU A 127 9.94 6.48 16.43
CA GLU A 127 8.97 7.50 16.06
C GLU A 127 9.11 7.94 14.60
N VAL A 128 7.97 8.10 13.93
CA VAL A 128 7.89 8.57 12.55
C VAL A 128 6.77 9.59 12.44
N TYR A 129 6.94 10.58 11.59
CA TYR A 129 5.85 11.50 11.26
C TYR A 129 4.79 10.77 10.45
N PHE A 130 3.54 10.86 10.92
CA PHE A 130 2.37 10.31 10.25
C PHE A 130 1.19 11.29 10.29
#